data_AF-A0A956HII9-F1
#
_entry.id   AF-A0A956HII9-F1
#
_cell.length_a   1.000
_cell.length_b   1.000
_cell.length_c   1.000
_cell.angle_alpha   90.00
_cell.angle_beta   90.00
_cell.angle_gamma   90.00
#
_symmetry.space_group_name_H-M   'P 1'
#
loop_
_entity.id
_entity.type
_entity.pdbx_description
1 polymer ?
#
loop_
_entity_poly.entity_id
_entity_poly.type
_entity_poly.pdbx_seq_one_letter_code
_entity_poly.pdbx_strand_id
1 'polypeptide(L)'
;MSSPFLEIPPRSWVAANDLAFAVRDRYPVSPGHTLVIPRRLVPTWFEASRLEQQAILALIDEVKVQLDAELHPDGYNVGFNAGEAAGQTVMHLHVHVIPRYRDDMDDPRGGVRHVIPSKGNYLRDAAPLATGGEDDPFDQHVFRHLERAQSASIVAAFIRLSGLVRLQARVLAALGRGARLRILTGDYLGITEAKALEMLLDWQASAESSEDDGEGGRLEARIVEV
;
A
#
# COMPACT_ATOMS: atom_id res chain seq x y z
N MET A 1 11.13 -5.00 -29.98
CA MET A 1 10.56 -4.54 -28.70
C MET A 1 9.23 -3.90 -29.00
N SER A 2 8.12 -4.47 -28.51
CA SER A 2 6.80 -3.83 -28.55
C SER A 2 6.60 -3.01 -27.27
N SER A 3 5.83 -1.92 -27.36
CA SER A 3 5.39 -1.16 -26.20
C SER A 3 3.86 -1.17 -26.17
N PRO A 4 3.23 -1.47 -25.02
CA PRO A 4 1.77 -1.44 -24.89
C PRO A 4 1.21 -0.04 -25.17
N PHE A 5 2.00 1.02 -24.99
CA PHE A 5 1.55 2.38 -25.28
C PHE A 5 1.28 2.63 -26.76
N LEU A 6 2.01 1.94 -27.65
CA LEU A 6 1.82 2.08 -29.11
C LEU A 6 0.56 1.34 -29.61
N GLU A 7 -0.03 0.49 -28.78
CA GLU A 7 -1.28 -0.22 -29.06
C GLU A 7 -2.51 0.61 -28.64
N ILE A 8 -2.32 1.70 -27.89
CA ILE A 8 -3.40 2.57 -27.43
C ILE A 8 -3.90 3.43 -28.61
N PRO A 9 -5.18 3.33 -28.99
CA PRO A 9 -5.68 4.05 -30.16
C PRO A 9 -5.78 5.56 -29.88
N PRO A 10 -5.57 6.44 -30.88
CA PRO A 10 -5.60 7.89 -30.70
C PRO A 10 -6.88 8.46 -30.05
N ARG A 11 -8.02 7.79 -30.25
CA ARG A 11 -9.30 8.16 -29.61
C ARG A 11 -9.29 8.08 -28.07
N SER A 12 -8.31 7.37 -27.50
CA SER A 12 -8.13 7.22 -26.05
C SER A 12 -7.15 8.23 -25.47
N TRP A 13 -6.53 9.07 -26.31
CA TRP A 13 -5.60 10.10 -25.87
C TRP A 13 -6.39 11.30 -25.34
N VAL A 14 -5.95 11.86 -24.21
CA VAL A 14 -6.55 13.07 -23.61
C VAL A 14 -5.94 14.36 -24.16
N ALA A 15 -4.69 14.27 -24.63
CA ALA A 15 -3.99 15.35 -25.32
C ALA A 15 -2.91 14.74 -26.21
N ALA A 16 -2.51 15.43 -27.28
CA ALA A 16 -1.41 14.98 -28.14
C ALA A 16 -0.82 16.13 -28.94
N ASN A 17 0.45 15.98 -29.29
CA ASN A 17 1.15 16.84 -30.26
C ASN A 17 1.93 15.98 -31.25
N ASP A 18 2.80 16.61 -32.04
CA ASP A 18 3.55 15.95 -33.12
C ASP A 18 4.47 14.82 -32.63
N LEU A 19 4.99 14.90 -31.40
CA LEU A 19 6.03 13.99 -30.91
C LEU A 19 5.62 13.19 -29.68
N ALA A 20 4.51 13.53 -29.02
CA ALA A 20 4.05 12.88 -27.81
C ALA A 20 2.53 12.86 -27.72
N PHE A 21 2.00 12.04 -26.81
CA PHE A 21 0.59 11.92 -26.49
C PHE A 21 0.41 11.63 -25.00
N ALA A 22 -0.78 11.93 -24.48
CA ALA A 22 -1.13 11.73 -23.08
C ALA A 22 -2.35 10.80 -22.95
N VAL A 23 -2.34 9.90 -21.97
CA VAL A 23 -3.41 8.94 -21.69
C VAL A 23 -3.64 8.81 -20.19
N ARG A 24 -4.89 8.56 -19.77
CA ARG A 24 -5.17 8.22 -18.36
C ARG A 24 -4.53 6.87 -18.03
N ASP A 25 -3.88 6.77 -16.87
CA ASP A 25 -3.30 5.52 -16.39
C ASP A 25 -4.42 4.51 -16.08
N ARG A 26 -4.21 3.25 -16.45
CA ARG A 26 -5.15 2.15 -16.17
C ARG A 26 -5.15 1.76 -14.69
N TYR A 27 -4.05 1.99 -13.99
CA TYR A 27 -3.85 1.74 -12.57
C TYR A 27 -3.48 3.05 -11.87
N PRO A 28 -4.45 3.98 -11.75
CA PRO A 28 -4.17 5.33 -11.27
C PRO A 28 -3.73 5.33 -9.80
N VAL A 29 -2.68 6.11 -9.48
CA VAL A 29 -2.27 6.36 -8.09
C VAL A 29 -3.31 7.24 -7.39
N SER A 30 -3.89 8.18 -8.12
CA SER A 30 -4.94 9.09 -7.67
C SER A 30 -5.88 9.44 -8.83
N PRO A 31 -7.10 9.95 -8.56
CA PRO A 31 -8.02 10.37 -9.61
C PRO A 31 -7.37 11.35 -10.58
N GLY A 32 -7.40 11.01 -11.87
CA GLY A 32 -6.81 11.81 -12.94
C GLY A 32 -5.35 11.51 -13.28
N HIS A 33 -4.71 10.50 -12.66
CA HIS A 33 -3.36 10.07 -13.01
C HIS A 33 -3.21 9.86 -14.54
N THR A 34 -2.28 10.59 -15.15
CA THR A 34 -2.03 10.62 -16.59
C THR A 34 -0.59 10.29 -16.90
N LEU A 35 -0.36 9.59 -18.01
CA LEU A 35 0.95 9.29 -18.57
C LEU A 35 1.16 10.13 -19.84
N VAL A 36 2.27 10.87 -19.92
CA VAL A 36 2.73 11.57 -21.13
C VAL A 36 3.88 10.79 -21.76
N ILE A 37 3.70 10.37 -23.01
CA ILE A 37 4.50 9.35 -23.67
C ILE A 37 4.98 9.87 -25.05
N PRO A 38 6.26 9.74 -25.42
CA PRO A 38 6.69 10.05 -26.78
C PRO A 38 6.10 9.04 -27.78
N ARG A 39 5.84 9.48 -29.02
CA ARG A 39 5.37 8.57 -30.08
C ARG A 39 6.43 7.58 -30.50
N ARG A 40 7.70 7.98 -30.44
CA ARG A 40 8.84 7.10 -30.73
C ARG A 40 9.17 6.26 -29.51
N LEU A 41 9.33 4.96 -29.72
CA LEU A 41 9.80 4.03 -28.69
C LEU A 41 11.23 4.38 -28.26
N VAL A 42 11.35 5.06 -27.12
CA VAL A 42 12.61 5.34 -26.42
C VAL A 42 12.55 4.77 -25.00
N PRO A 43 13.63 4.15 -24.50
CA PRO A 43 13.57 3.45 -23.21
C PRO A 43 13.38 4.41 -22.03
N THR A 44 14.15 5.50 -21.94
CA THR A 44 14.05 6.45 -20.82
C THR A 44 14.17 7.91 -21.30
N TRP A 45 14.10 8.85 -20.36
CA TRP A 45 14.28 10.29 -20.60
C TRP A 45 15.64 10.60 -21.25
N PHE A 46 16.66 9.80 -20.95
CA PHE A 46 18.04 10.05 -21.35
C PHE A 46 18.30 9.72 -22.83
N GLU A 47 17.46 8.91 -23.47
CA GLU A 47 17.51 8.59 -24.91
C GLU A 47 16.51 9.41 -25.76
N ALA A 48 15.66 10.20 -25.11
CA ALA A 48 14.77 11.13 -25.79
C ALA A 48 15.59 12.29 -26.38
N SER A 49 15.25 12.67 -27.61
CA SER A 49 15.78 13.89 -28.23
C SER A 49 15.28 15.14 -27.50
N ARG A 50 15.96 16.26 -27.69
CA ARG A 50 15.54 17.55 -27.10
C ARG A 50 14.14 17.97 -27.53
N LEU A 51 13.77 17.70 -28.78
CA LEU A 51 12.44 18.02 -29.31
C LEU A 51 11.35 17.16 -28.64
N GLU A 52 11.62 15.87 -28.41
CA GLU A 52 10.69 15.00 -27.68
C GLU A 52 10.56 15.42 -26.21
N GLN A 53 11.66 15.77 -25.55
CA GLN A 53 11.62 16.30 -24.17
C GLN A 53 10.76 17.57 -24.10
N GLN A 54 10.92 18.50 -25.04
CA GLN A 54 10.11 19.72 -25.12
C GLN A 54 8.63 19.42 -25.39
N ALA A 55 8.34 18.49 -26.31
CA ALA A 55 6.97 18.09 -26.62
C ALA A 55 6.28 17.40 -25.43
N ILE A 56 7.01 16.60 -24.65
CA ILE A 56 6.51 16.00 -23.42
C ILE A 56 6.21 17.09 -22.38
N LEU A 57 7.13 18.02 -22.15
CA LEU A 57 6.93 19.12 -21.19
C LEU A 57 5.71 19.97 -21.56
N ALA A 58 5.54 20.32 -22.84
CA ALA A 58 4.37 21.07 -23.29
C ALA A 58 3.04 20.33 -23.01
N LEU A 59 3.02 19.00 -23.17
CA LEU A 59 1.83 18.20 -22.85
C LEU A 59 1.58 18.07 -21.35
N ILE A 60 2.61 18.09 -20.51
CA ILE A 60 2.43 18.09 -19.06
C ILE A 60 1.66 19.34 -18.62
N ASP A 61 2.02 20.51 -19.17
CA ASP A 61 1.32 21.77 -18.88
C ASP A 61 -0.14 21.73 -19.36
N GLU A 62 -0.39 21.23 -20.57
CA GLU A 62 -1.75 21.07 -21.11
C GLU A 62 -2.60 20.11 -20.26
N VAL A 63 -2.05 18.94 -19.92
CA VAL A 63 -2.71 17.94 -19.07
C VAL A 63 -3.05 18.52 -17.70
N LYS A 64 -2.15 19.30 -17.10
CA LYS A 64 -2.41 19.99 -15.83
C LYS A 64 -3.59 20.95 -15.96
N VAL A 65 -3.64 21.77 -17.02
CA VAL A 65 -4.76 22.71 -17.23
C VAL A 65 -6.09 21.98 -17.36
N GLN A 66 -6.13 20.87 -18.12
CA GLN A 66 -7.33 20.04 -18.23
C GLN A 66 -7.74 19.46 -16.86
N LEU A 67 -6.77 18.93 -16.10
CA LEU A 67 -7.00 18.35 -14.77
C LEU A 67 -7.50 19.38 -13.75
N ASP A 68 -6.95 20.60 -13.77
CA ASP A 68 -7.41 21.69 -12.91
C ASP A 68 -8.89 22.02 -13.17
N ALA A 69 -9.31 22.02 -14.44
CA ALA A 69 -10.70 22.31 -14.82
C ALA A 69 -11.66 21.14 -14.52
N GLU A 70 -11.20 19.90 -14.68
CA GLU A 70 -12.04 18.71 -14.51
C GLU A 70 -12.18 18.27 -13.05
N LEU A 71 -11.07 18.26 -12.29
CA LEU A 71 -10.98 17.56 -11.02
C LEU A 71 -10.54 18.44 -9.84
N HIS A 72 -10.08 19.67 -10.10
CA HIS A 72 -9.69 20.64 -9.08
C HIS A 72 -8.70 20.10 -8.01
N PRO A 73 -7.58 19.46 -8.40
CA PRO A 73 -6.61 18.94 -7.44
C PRO A 73 -5.89 20.06 -6.65
N ASP A 74 -5.48 19.73 -5.43
CA ASP A 74 -4.75 20.63 -4.52
C ASP A 74 -3.25 20.71 -4.82
N GLY A 75 -2.71 19.77 -5.60
CA GLY A 75 -1.30 19.71 -5.95
C GLY A 75 -0.98 18.63 -6.97
N TYR A 76 0.30 18.44 -7.26
CA TYR A 76 0.76 17.45 -8.24
C TYR A 76 2.10 16.81 -7.85
N ASN A 77 2.28 15.55 -8.21
CA ASN A 77 3.59 14.95 -8.37
C ASN A 77 3.80 14.62 -9.85
N VAL A 78 4.94 15.02 -10.39
CA VAL A 78 5.31 14.78 -11.79
C VAL A 78 6.69 14.14 -11.81
N GLY A 79 6.84 13.04 -12.54
CA GLY A 79 8.10 12.31 -12.58
C GLY A 79 8.11 11.14 -13.55
N PHE A 80 9.27 10.54 -13.75
CA PHE A 80 9.46 9.36 -14.57
C PHE A 80 10.43 8.40 -13.88
N ASN A 81 10.30 7.12 -14.20
CA ASN A 81 11.25 6.09 -13.78
C ASN A 81 12.20 5.79 -14.94
N ALA A 82 13.50 5.66 -14.67
CA ALA A 82 14.52 5.33 -15.66
C ALA A 82 15.26 4.06 -15.23
N GLY A 83 14.95 2.95 -15.88
CA GLY A 83 15.47 1.62 -15.59
C GLY A 83 14.70 0.87 -14.51
N GLU A 84 14.89 -0.45 -14.50
CA GLU A 84 14.17 -1.39 -13.62
C GLU A 84 14.40 -1.10 -12.13
N ALA A 85 15.63 -0.74 -11.74
CA ALA A 85 15.97 -0.40 -10.35
C ALA A 85 15.22 0.85 -9.84
N ALA A 86 14.76 1.73 -10.74
CA ALA A 86 13.92 2.88 -10.42
C ALA A 86 12.41 2.55 -10.45
N GLY A 87 12.04 1.27 -10.66
CA GLY A 87 10.65 0.83 -10.75
C GLY A 87 10.02 0.99 -12.13
N GLN A 88 10.81 1.16 -13.19
CA GLN A 88 10.26 1.20 -14.56
C GLN A 88 9.86 -0.21 -15.01
N THR A 89 8.57 -0.40 -15.31
CA THR A 89 8.02 -1.70 -15.77
C THR A 89 7.77 -1.75 -17.27
N VAL A 90 7.43 -0.61 -17.89
CA VAL A 90 7.35 -0.47 -19.34
C VAL A 90 8.58 0.28 -19.84
N MET A 91 9.43 -0.41 -20.61
CA MET A 91 10.67 0.13 -21.20
C MET A 91 10.41 1.02 -22.42
N HIS A 92 9.44 1.93 -22.25
CA HIS A 92 9.13 3.04 -23.12
C HIS A 92 8.89 4.23 -22.19
N LEU A 93 9.66 5.30 -22.33
CA LEU A 93 9.56 6.53 -21.55
C LEU A 93 8.10 6.94 -21.37
N HIS A 94 7.71 7.18 -20.13
CA HIS A 94 6.44 7.79 -19.78
C HIS A 94 6.65 8.68 -18.56
N VAL A 95 6.11 9.88 -18.62
CA VAL A 95 6.12 10.83 -17.50
C VAL A 95 4.75 10.78 -16.83
N HIS A 96 4.75 10.43 -15.56
CA HIS A 96 3.57 10.45 -14.71
C HIS A 96 3.21 11.89 -14.35
N VAL A 97 1.95 12.25 -14.52
CA VAL A 97 1.32 13.46 -14.00
C VAL A 97 0.24 13.00 -13.02
N ILE A 98 0.53 13.10 -11.73
CA ILE A 98 -0.29 12.55 -10.65
C ILE A 98 -0.91 13.72 -9.88
N PRO A 99 -2.22 13.99 -10.03
CA PRO A 99 -2.95 14.94 -9.18
C PRO A 99 -2.88 14.53 -7.71
N ARG A 100 -2.80 15.48 -6.81
CA ARG A 100 -2.80 15.26 -5.35
C ARG A 100 -3.95 16.04 -4.73
N TYR A 101 -4.54 15.47 -3.70
CA TYR A 101 -5.69 16.04 -3.01
C TYR A 101 -5.38 16.13 -1.52
N ARG A 102 -5.97 17.10 -0.82
CA ARG A 102 -5.89 17.11 0.64
C ARG A 102 -6.42 15.80 1.20
N ASP A 103 -5.74 15.30 2.23
CA ASP A 103 -6.08 14.09 2.96
C ASP A 103 -6.02 12.79 2.12
N ASP A 104 -5.38 12.82 0.94
CA ASP A 104 -5.11 11.60 0.15
C ASP A 104 -3.99 10.72 0.74
N MET A 105 -3.26 11.23 1.73
CA MET A 105 -2.33 10.48 2.58
C MET A 105 -2.09 11.21 3.91
N ASP A 106 -1.73 10.47 4.96
CA ASP A 106 -1.51 11.00 6.32
C ASP A 106 -0.47 12.14 6.40
N ASP A 107 0.66 11.98 5.69
CA ASP A 107 1.74 12.96 5.71
C ASP A 107 2.45 13.06 4.34
N PRO A 108 2.06 14.03 3.50
CA PRO A 108 2.63 14.21 2.16
C PRO A 108 4.04 14.79 2.15
N ARG A 109 4.61 15.14 3.32
CA ARG A 109 5.94 15.72 3.38
C ARG A 109 6.98 14.78 2.78
N GLY A 110 7.79 15.34 1.88
CA GLY A 110 8.83 14.62 1.16
C GLY A 110 8.45 14.23 -0.26
N GLY A 111 7.16 14.14 -0.60
CA GLY A 111 6.69 13.89 -1.97
C GLY A 111 7.45 12.75 -2.66
N VAL A 112 8.21 13.07 -3.70
CA VAL A 112 9.05 12.12 -4.46
C VAL A 112 10.00 11.26 -3.61
N ARG A 113 10.34 11.67 -2.39
CA ARG A 113 11.19 10.88 -1.49
C ARG A 113 10.54 9.57 -1.03
N HIS A 114 9.21 9.48 -1.09
CA HIS A 114 8.45 8.27 -0.75
C HIS A 114 8.70 7.10 -1.71
N VAL A 115 9.50 7.28 -2.77
CA VAL A 115 10.07 6.17 -3.56
C VAL A 115 10.85 5.18 -2.68
N ILE A 116 11.42 5.65 -1.57
CA ILE A 116 11.87 4.81 -0.46
C ILE A 116 11.00 5.16 0.75
N PRO A 117 10.01 4.33 1.12
CA PRO A 117 8.99 4.70 2.11
C PRO A 117 9.56 5.21 3.44
N SER A 118 10.62 4.57 3.94
CA SER A 118 11.29 4.95 5.19
C SER A 118 12.05 6.29 5.13
N LYS A 119 12.23 6.88 3.94
CA LYS A 119 12.93 8.15 3.71
C LYS A 119 12.02 9.29 3.24
N GLY A 120 10.71 9.03 3.15
CA GLY A 120 9.68 9.98 2.70
C GLY A 120 9.68 11.26 3.54
N ASN A 121 9.12 11.20 4.75
CA ASN A 121 9.19 12.31 5.69
C ASN A 121 10.57 12.33 6.40
N TYR A 122 11.47 13.18 5.90
CA TYR A 122 12.82 13.39 6.42
C TYR A 122 12.88 14.13 7.77
N LEU A 123 11.75 14.58 8.30
CA LEU A 123 11.62 15.15 9.64
C LEU A 123 11.01 14.15 10.63
N ARG A 124 10.60 12.97 10.17
CA ARG A 124 10.06 11.93 11.05
C ARG A 124 11.24 11.20 11.70
N ASP A 125 11.58 11.65 12.91
CA ASP A 125 12.68 11.09 13.71
C ASP A 125 12.26 9.82 14.51
N ALA A 126 11.08 9.27 14.20
CA ALA A 126 10.57 8.10 14.90
C ALA A 126 10.93 6.83 14.15
N ALA A 127 11.93 6.09 14.66
CA ALA A 127 12.09 4.69 14.30
C ALA A 127 10.77 3.95 14.59
N PRO A 128 10.36 3.01 13.72
CA PRO A 128 9.23 2.15 14.03
C PRO A 128 9.51 1.39 15.35
N LEU A 129 8.48 1.20 16.18
CA LEU A 129 8.61 0.45 17.43
C LEU A 129 9.06 -1.00 17.17
N ALA A 130 8.66 -1.55 16.02
CA ALA A 130 9.15 -2.80 15.44
C ALA A 130 8.95 -2.72 13.91
N THR A 131 9.86 -3.27 13.13
CA THR A 131 9.71 -3.38 11.67
C THR A 131 8.94 -4.65 11.27
N GLY A 132 8.93 -5.66 12.15
CA GLY A 132 8.46 -6.99 11.79
C GLY A 132 9.39 -7.67 10.78
N GLY A 133 9.36 -9.00 10.70
CA GLY A 133 10.15 -9.79 9.74
C GLY A 133 11.07 -10.82 10.41
N GLU A 134 11.96 -11.44 9.63
CA GLU A 134 12.91 -12.45 10.14
C GLU A 134 13.98 -11.82 11.03
N ASP A 135 14.46 -10.63 10.67
CA ASP A 135 15.49 -9.90 11.41
C ASP A 135 14.95 -9.13 12.62
N ASP A 136 13.63 -8.85 12.64
CA ASP A 136 12.93 -8.19 13.75
C ASP A 136 11.60 -8.91 14.08
N PRO A 137 11.65 -10.14 14.62
CA PRO A 137 10.46 -10.94 14.88
C PRO A 137 9.48 -10.26 15.85
N PHE A 138 8.19 -10.29 15.48
CA PHE A 138 7.11 -9.69 16.26
C PHE A 138 7.06 -10.17 17.73
N ASP A 139 7.48 -11.42 17.97
CA ASP A 139 7.45 -12.02 19.30
C ASP A 139 8.40 -11.35 20.31
N GLN A 140 9.56 -10.86 19.86
CA GLN A 140 10.53 -10.17 20.71
C GLN A 140 9.96 -8.91 21.37
N HIS A 141 9.02 -8.27 20.66
CA HIS A 141 8.38 -7.03 21.07
C HIS A 141 7.11 -7.26 21.88
N VAL A 142 6.32 -8.29 21.57
CA VAL A 142 4.94 -8.38 22.07
C VAL A 142 4.73 -9.51 23.09
N PHE A 143 5.49 -10.60 23.02
CA PHE A 143 5.16 -11.80 23.82
C PHE A 143 5.33 -11.57 25.33
N ARG A 144 6.36 -10.83 25.74
CA ARG A 144 6.57 -10.45 27.15
C ARG A 144 5.42 -9.61 27.71
N HIS A 145 4.73 -8.84 26.87
CA HIS A 145 3.55 -8.08 27.29
C HIS A 145 2.33 -9.01 27.45
N LEU A 146 2.11 -9.94 26.53
CA LEU A 146 1.02 -10.93 26.62
C LEU A 146 1.15 -11.86 27.83
N GLU A 147 2.37 -12.20 28.25
CA GLU A 147 2.63 -13.01 29.45
C GLU A 147 2.15 -12.36 30.75
N ARG A 148 1.99 -11.04 30.78
CA ARG A 148 1.60 -10.27 31.98
C ARG A 148 0.29 -9.53 31.82
N ALA A 149 -0.25 -9.48 30.60
CA ALA A 149 -1.48 -8.76 30.30
C ALA A 149 -2.67 -9.39 31.04
N GLN A 150 -3.45 -8.54 31.69
CA GLN A 150 -4.83 -8.85 32.11
C GLN A 150 -5.83 -8.58 30.97
N SER A 151 -5.44 -7.72 30.02
CA SER A 151 -6.20 -7.45 28.82
C SER A 151 -5.27 -7.09 27.66
N ALA A 152 -5.61 -7.54 26.45
CA ALA A 152 -4.92 -7.12 25.23
C ALA A 152 -5.89 -7.06 24.03
N SER A 153 -5.63 -6.15 23.11
CA SER A 153 -6.33 -6.06 21.83
C SER A 153 -5.32 -6.15 20.70
N ILE A 154 -5.54 -7.05 19.76
CA ILE A 154 -4.70 -7.29 18.59
C ILE A 154 -5.54 -6.93 17.38
N VAL A 155 -5.01 -6.07 16.52
CA VAL A 155 -5.60 -5.74 15.22
C VAL A 155 -4.64 -6.21 14.14
N ALA A 156 -5.14 -7.01 13.20
CA ALA A 156 -4.39 -7.53 12.08
C ALA A 156 -5.13 -7.26 10.77
N ALA A 157 -4.41 -6.85 9.71
CA ALA A 157 -5.02 -6.65 8.40
C ALA A 157 -5.49 -7.97 7.77
N PHE A 158 -4.80 -9.06 8.07
CA PHE A 158 -5.10 -10.44 7.67
C PHE A 158 -4.48 -11.41 8.68
N ILE A 159 -4.92 -12.67 8.65
CA ILE A 159 -4.33 -13.76 9.47
C ILE A 159 -3.91 -14.94 8.61
N ARG A 160 -2.81 -15.56 9.01
CA ARG A 160 -2.30 -16.81 8.42
C ARG A 160 -2.10 -17.84 9.50
N LEU A 161 -2.18 -19.12 9.15
CA LEU A 161 -2.02 -20.22 10.10
C LEU A 161 -0.64 -20.15 10.78
N SER A 162 0.40 -19.82 10.01
CA SER A 162 1.77 -19.65 10.54
C SER A 162 1.87 -18.55 11.61
N GLY A 163 1.08 -17.48 11.50
CA GLY A 163 1.02 -16.41 12.49
C GLY A 163 0.30 -16.85 13.76
N LEU A 164 -0.85 -17.51 13.63
CA LEU A 164 -1.61 -18.00 14.79
C LEU A 164 -0.89 -19.10 15.54
N VAL A 165 -0.22 -20.04 14.86
CA VAL A 165 0.61 -21.07 15.51
C VAL A 165 1.68 -20.45 16.42
N ARG A 166 2.27 -19.31 16.02
CA ARG A 166 3.24 -18.60 16.87
C ARG A 166 2.60 -17.98 18.11
N LEU A 167 1.36 -17.51 18.01
CA LEU A 167 0.63 -16.87 19.10
C LEU A 167 -0.02 -17.87 20.07
N GLN A 168 -0.37 -19.06 19.59
CA GLN A 168 -1.25 -20.02 20.28
C GLN A 168 -0.88 -20.24 21.74
N ALA A 169 0.36 -20.66 22.00
CA ALA A 169 0.78 -21.00 23.36
C ALA A 169 0.65 -19.81 24.34
N ARG A 170 0.88 -18.58 23.89
CA ARG A 170 0.83 -17.38 24.74
C ARG A 170 -0.60 -16.89 24.93
N VAL A 171 -1.42 -16.97 23.88
CA VAL A 171 -2.85 -16.67 23.94
C VAL A 171 -3.55 -17.61 24.91
N LEU A 172 -3.39 -18.94 24.74
CA LEU A 172 -4.00 -19.92 25.63
C LEU A 172 -3.49 -19.77 27.08
N ALA A 173 -2.20 -19.53 27.26
CA ALA A 173 -1.65 -19.27 28.60
C ALA A 173 -2.21 -17.98 29.23
N ALA A 174 -2.51 -16.94 28.43
CA ALA A 174 -3.15 -15.72 28.94
C ALA A 174 -4.61 -15.97 29.32
N LEU A 175 -5.36 -16.70 28.49
CA LEU A 175 -6.74 -17.09 28.78
C LEU A 175 -6.84 -17.96 30.03
N GLY A 176 -5.94 -18.93 30.21
CA GLY A 176 -5.88 -19.75 31.42
C GLY A 176 -5.53 -18.98 32.70
N ARG A 177 -5.07 -17.73 32.59
CA ARG A 177 -4.89 -16.80 33.74
C ARG A 177 -6.08 -15.86 33.94
N GLY A 178 -7.15 -16.00 33.18
CA GLY A 178 -8.31 -15.10 33.24
C GLY A 178 -8.16 -13.79 32.44
N ALA A 179 -7.20 -13.70 31.51
CA ALA A 179 -7.03 -12.48 30.71
C ALA A 179 -8.17 -12.27 29.71
N ARG A 180 -8.45 -11.01 29.37
CA ARG A 180 -9.42 -10.61 28.34
C ARG A 180 -8.73 -10.22 27.04
N LEU A 181 -8.89 -11.02 26.01
CA LEU A 181 -8.27 -10.82 24.71
C LEU A 181 -9.32 -10.44 23.67
N ARG A 182 -8.96 -9.51 22.79
CA ARG A 182 -9.74 -9.18 21.60
C ARG A 182 -8.85 -9.25 20.37
N ILE A 183 -9.27 -9.99 19.34
CA ILE A 183 -8.56 -10.09 18.07
C ILE A 183 -9.50 -9.62 16.97
N LEU A 184 -9.11 -8.53 16.30
CA LEU A 184 -9.82 -7.97 15.16
C LEU A 184 -8.98 -8.27 13.90
N THR A 185 -9.57 -8.94 12.92
CA THR A 185 -8.90 -9.21 11.63
C THR A 185 -9.75 -8.78 10.44
N GLY A 186 -9.11 -8.44 9.33
CA GLY A 186 -9.76 -8.30 8.02
C GLY A 186 -9.33 -9.40 7.05
N ASP A 187 -9.64 -9.21 5.76
CA ASP A 187 -9.11 -9.99 4.65
C ASP A 187 -8.40 -9.10 3.63
N TYR A 188 -7.37 -8.40 4.11
CA TYR A 188 -6.59 -7.52 3.24
C TYR A 188 -5.93 -8.33 2.10
N LEU A 189 -6.24 -7.95 0.86
CA LEU A 189 -5.77 -8.58 -0.38
C LEU A 189 -6.12 -10.08 -0.54
N GLY A 190 -7.15 -10.59 0.15
CA GLY A 190 -7.53 -12.00 0.05
C GLY A 190 -6.49 -12.95 0.66
N ILE A 191 -5.70 -12.47 1.63
CA ILE A 191 -4.59 -13.22 2.24
C ILE A 191 -5.07 -14.08 3.41
N THR A 192 -6.22 -13.78 4.02
CA THR A 192 -6.68 -14.50 5.20
C THR A 192 -6.95 -15.98 4.88
N GLU A 193 -6.26 -16.87 5.59
CA GLU A 193 -6.38 -18.32 5.38
C GLU A 193 -7.61 -18.87 6.11
N ALA A 194 -8.46 -19.64 5.43
CA ALA A 194 -9.65 -20.25 6.04
C ALA A 194 -9.31 -21.09 7.29
N LYS A 195 -8.21 -21.86 7.24
CA LYS A 195 -7.71 -22.63 8.40
C LYS A 195 -7.27 -21.76 9.57
N ALA A 196 -6.76 -20.57 9.29
CA ALA A 196 -6.40 -19.62 10.35
C ALA A 196 -7.67 -19.10 11.03
N LEU A 197 -8.72 -18.83 10.24
CA LEU A 197 -10.01 -18.43 10.79
C LEU A 197 -10.64 -19.54 11.65
N GLU A 198 -10.66 -20.78 11.16
CA GLU A 198 -11.12 -21.95 11.93
C GLU A 198 -10.40 -22.04 13.28
N MET A 199 -9.06 -21.98 13.26
CA MET A 199 -8.25 -22.02 14.49
C MET A 199 -8.58 -20.88 15.46
N LEU A 200 -8.82 -19.67 14.94
CA LEU A 200 -9.16 -18.52 15.77
C LEU A 200 -10.55 -18.66 16.41
N LEU A 201 -11.52 -19.21 15.67
CA LEU A 201 -12.86 -19.51 16.18
C LEU A 201 -12.84 -20.64 17.22
N ASP A 202 -12.01 -21.66 17.02
CA ASP A 202 -11.80 -22.74 17.99
C ASP A 202 -11.26 -22.20 19.32
N TRP A 203 -10.32 -21.25 19.28
CA TRP A 203 -9.82 -20.59 20.49
C TRP A 203 -10.91 -19.81 21.21
N GLN A 204 -11.78 -19.12 20.48
CA GLN A 204 -12.88 -18.36 21.07
C GLN A 204 -13.89 -19.30 21.75
N ALA A 205 -14.34 -20.35 21.04
CA ALA A 205 -15.28 -21.33 21.59
C ALA A 205 -14.72 -22.02 22.85
N SER A 206 -13.41 -22.34 22.84
CA SER A 206 -12.73 -22.91 24.00
C SER A 206 -12.73 -21.94 25.19
N ALA A 207 -12.48 -20.65 24.96
CA ALA A 207 -12.50 -19.64 26.01
C ALA A 207 -13.91 -19.47 26.61
N GLU A 208 -14.94 -19.40 25.77
CA GLU A 208 -16.35 -19.30 26.20
C GLU A 208 -16.75 -20.49 27.09
N SER A 209 -16.34 -21.72 26.75
CA SER A 209 -16.64 -22.89 27.57
C SER A 209 -16.00 -22.86 28.95
N SER A 210 -14.79 -22.28 29.06
CA SER A 210 -14.08 -22.16 30.35
C SER A 210 -14.60 -20.99 31.21
N GLU A 211 -15.21 -19.98 30.60
CA GLU A 211 -15.89 -18.90 31.32
C GLU A 211 -17.14 -19.39 32.05
N ASP A 212 -17.92 -20.28 31.42
CA ASP A 212 -19.13 -20.87 32.02
C ASP A 212 -18.78 -21.70 33.28
N ASP A 213 -17.59 -22.28 33.34
CA ASP A 213 -17.05 -23.01 34.50
C ASP A 213 -16.51 -22.08 35.61
N GLY A 214 -16.50 -20.75 35.40
CA GLY A 214 -16.11 -19.74 36.39
C GLY A 214 -14.59 -19.57 36.59
N GLU A 215 -13.77 -20.24 35.78
CA GLU A 215 -12.29 -20.27 35.92
C GLU A 215 -11.53 -19.75 34.68
N GLY A 216 -12.23 -19.39 33.59
CA GLY A 216 -11.64 -19.03 32.30
C GLY A 216 -11.47 -17.53 32.01
N GLY A 217 -10.53 -17.20 31.13
CA GLY A 217 -10.40 -15.88 30.49
C GLY A 217 -11.25 -15.76 29.22
N ARG A 218 -11.38 -14.54 28.70
CA ARG A 218 -12.24 -14.22 27.55
C ARG A 218 -11.45 -14.03 26.27
N LEU A 219 -11.94 -14.58 25.16
CA LEU A 219 -11.48 -14.20 23.83
C LEU A 219 -12.66 -13.71 22.98
N GLU A 220 -12.53 -12.53 22.39
CA GLU A 220 -13.42 -12.04 21.34
C GLU A 220 -12.66 -11.97 20.02
N ALA A 221 -12.99 -12.84 19.07
CA ALA A 221 -12.49 -12.78 17.70
C ALA A 221 -13.56 -12.16 16.78
N ARG A 222 -13.20 -11.12 16.03
CA ARG A 222 -14.08 -10.51 15.03
C ARG A 222 -13.37 -10.36 13.71
N ILE A 223 -14.08 -10.72 12.65
CA ILE A 223 -13.71 -10.37 11.28
C ILE A 223 -14.43 -9.08 10.94
N VAL A 224 -13.70 -8.11 10.39
CA VAL A 224 -14.28 -6.90 9.79
C VAL A 224 -14.18 -7.07 8.29
N GLU A 225 -15.32 -7.07 7.61
CA GLU A 225 -15.35 -6.85 6.17
C GLU A 225 -14.92 -5.40 5.92
N VAL A 226 -13.80 -5.23 5.21
CA VAL A 226 -13.29 -3.92 4.77
C VAL A 226 -13.55 -3.78 3.28
#